data_AF-Q935U2-F1
#
_entry.id   AF-Q935U2-F1
#
_cell.length_a   1.000
_cell.length_b   1.000
_cell.length_c   1.000
_cell.angle_alpha   90.00
_cell.angle_beta   90.00
_cell.angle_gamma   90.00
#
_symmetry.space_group_name_H-M   'P 1'
#
loop_
_entity.id
_entity.type
_entity.pdbx_description
1 polymer ?
#
loop_
_entity_poly.entity_id
_entity_poly.type
_entity_poly.pdbx_seq_one_letter_code
_entity_poly.pdbx_strand_id
1 'polypeptide(L)'
;MKSERNSKIKRIEGSIESIHKNYGIIKSKDGDYDVEYLFYIFPDMISDGVFKSTSKVTFLRTTFQIRGVKVFLAYDVQPIVGQKEHNFEVQKLRIDDKRDYHDFIFKTFYKENDNCIIDALSSEDIRFKEFILKWVLFLENEIKKSSIRLIQKYDIPIKKVYEVLSKNKETKKIHNDLFKKLKTNYVFRNEFELLEISRTDSGDVRGFEVQSAPFELYLENNTIDELGKIINVFFKAFNRDEWKHDEDSMFLENSLEMFLELSIIRNACAHGNPFIPLILDDKYSPNYLRDLSSVYPDFNSGDSVKDWKLFEPLSWVTRQLTKIGIAPNYKGGLQHTGLYTAKYILINPARRSFFSFLFIIEYFFRFIAENTDSEIEFKREFNVFLPYFKLNEDDSDDKNKLFVNYPKSDPVLAKINRFIYPIYYGEDAFWALVRCLK
;
A
#
# COMPACT_ATOMS: atom_id res chain seq x y z
N MET A 1 51.22 -17.74 20.18
CA MET A 1 50.02 -17.06 20.74
C MET A 1 49.04 -16.75 19.60
N LYS A 2 48.15 -17.70 19.27
CA LYS A 2 46.94 -17.46 18.47
C LYS A 2 45.78 -17.85 19.38
N SER A 3 45.13 -16.87 20.00
CA SER A 3 43.92 -17.13 20.77
C SER A 3 42.74 -17.14 19.81
N GLU A 4 42.14 -18.31 19.69
CA GLU A 4 40.86 -18.56 19.03
C GLU A 4 39.78 -17.68 19.67
N ARG A 5 39.25 -16.72 18.92
CA ARG A 5 37.94 -16.15 19.21
C ARG A 5 36.86 -17.11 18.69
N ASN A 6 36.65 -18.21 19.41
CA ASN A 6 35.42 -18.98 19.32
C ASN A 6 34.30 -18.17 20.02
N SER A 7 33.68 -17.22 19.32
CA SER A 7 32.38 -16.70 19.76
C SER A 7 31.36 -17.82 19.58
N LYS A 8 31.05 -18.57 20.64
CA LYS A 8 29.95 -19.54 20.65
C LYS A 8 28.70 -18.83 20.13
N ILE A 9 28.17 -19.28 18.99
CA ILE A 9 26.93 -18.76 18.45
C ILE A 9 25.84 -19.03 19.51
N LYS A 10 25.26 -17.96 20.06
CA LYS A 10 24.27 -18.05 21.14
C LYS A 10 22.95 -18.57 20.56
N ARG A 11 22.56 -19.78 20.94
CA ARG A 11 21.23 -20.32 20.65
C ARG A 11 20.18 -19.60 21.50
N ILE A 12 18.99 -19.40 20.93
CA ILE A 12 17.85 -18.74 21.57
C ILE A 12 16.85 -19.83 21.96
N GLU A 13 16.25 -19.75 23.16
CA GLU A 13 15.16 -20.63 23.59
C GLU A 13 13.82 -20.02 23.18
N GLY A 14 12.91 -20.84 22.65
CA GLY A 14 11.54 -20.44 22.35
C GLY A 14 10.58 -21.62 22.44
N SER A 15 9.28 -21.35 22.29
CA SER A 15 8.22 -22.35 22.24
C SER A 15 7.58 -22.41 20.86
N ILE A 16 7.41 -23.61 20.30
CA ILE A 16 6.68 -23.79 19.05
C ILE A 16 5.21 -23.40 19.30
N GLU A 17 4.72 -22.45 18.51
CA GLU A 17 3.33 -22.00 18.55
C GLU A 17 2.46 -22.77 17.55
N SER A 18 2.94 -22.91 16.31
CA SER A 18 2.19 -23.55 15.24
C SER A 18 3.08 -24.12 14.16
N ILE A 19 2.57 -25.16 13.50
CA ILE A 19 3.23 -25.91 12.43
C ILE A 19 2.30 -25.93 11.21
N HIS A 20 2.79 -25.40 10.10
CA HIS A 20 2.13 -25.42 8.80
C HIS A 20 2.89 -26.32 7.82
N LYS A 21 2.36 -26.51 6.61
CA LYS A 21 2.93 -27.41 5.61
C LYS A 21 4.41 -27.14 5.31
N ASN A 22 4.79 -25.86 5.14
CA ASN A 22 6.13 -25.46 4.69
C ASN A 22 6.88 -24.57 5.69
N TYR A 23 6.26 -24.21 6.81
CA TYR A 23 6.87 -23.35 7.82
C TYR A 23 6.23 -23.55 9.20
N GLY A 24 6.96 -23.20 10.24
CA GLY A 24 6.45 -23.13 11.61
C GLY A 24 6.74 -21.77 12.25
N ILE A 25 6.10 -21.54 13.40
CA ILE A 25 6.23 -20.31 14.18
C ILE A 25 6.74 -20.67 15.58
N ILE A 26 7.81 -20.00 16.02
CA ILE A 26 8.37 -20.12 17.38
C ILE A 26 8.19 -18.78 18.08
N LYS A 27 7.54 -18.79 19.25
CA LYS A 27 7.48 -17.65 20.17
C LYS A 27 8.67 -17.66 21.12
N SER A 28 9.36 -16.54 21.24
CA SER A 28 10.50 -16.40 22.15
C SER A 28 10.53 -14.99 22.74
N LYS A 29 11.30 -14.81 23.82
CA LYS A 29 11.57 -13.49 24.39
C LYS A 29 12.90 -12.94 23.89
N ASP A 30 12.88 -11.70 23.43
CA ASP A 30 14.09 -10.92 23.14
C ASP A 30 14.06 -9.66 24.01
N GLY A 31 14.71 -9.71 25.18
CA GLY A 31 14.52 -8.72 26.23
C GLY A 31 13.13 -8.81 26.87
N ASP A 32 12.43 -7.68 26.97
CA ASP A 32 11.08 -7.59 27.55
C ASP A 32 9.95 -7.89 26.55
N TYR A 33 10.29 -8.31 25.33
CA TYR A 33 9.35 -8.39 24.21
C TYR A 33 9.16 -9.82 23.71
N ASP A 34 7.90 -10.14 23.40
CA ASP A 34 7.53 -11.39 22.75
C ASP A 34 7.72 -11.25 21.22
N VAL A 35 8.46 -12.19 20.63
CA VAL A 35 8.83 -12.19 19.21
C VAL A 35 8.49 -13.53 18.57
N GLU A 36 7.91 -13.48 17.38
CA GLU A 36 7.61 -14.66 16.56
C GLU A 36 8.71 -14.87 15.50
N TYR A 37 9.30 -16.06 15.49
CA TYR A 37 10.31 -16.49 14.53
C TYR A 37 9.72 -17.51 13.56
N LEU A 38 9.84 -17.24 12.26
CA LEU A 38 9.50 -18.23 11.23
C LEU A 38 10.65 -19.23 11.08
N PHE A 39 10.35 -20.48 10.80
CA PHE A 39 11.34 -21.47 10.34
C PHE A 39 10.77 -22.33 9.24
N TYR A 40 11.61 -22.84 8.35
CA TYR A 40 11.18 -23.73 7.28
C TYR A 40 10.86 -25.12 7.81
N ILE A 41 9.83 -25.73 7.23
CA ILE A 41 9.51 -27.14 7.43
C ILE A 41 9.68 -27.82 6.09
N PHE A 42 10.62 -28.76 6.05
CA PHE A 42 10.90 -29.56 4.87
C PHE A 42 10.14 -30.90 4.94
N PRO A 43 9.84 -31.55 3.81
CA PRO A 43 9.05 -32.79 3.79
C PRO A 43 9.63 -33.92 4.64
N ASP A 44 10.95 -34.02 4.73
CA ASP A 44 11.69 -35.00 5.54
C ASP A 44 11.58 -34.76 7.05
N MET A 45 11.18 -33.56 7.48
CA MET A 45 10.92 -33.23 8.89
C MET A 45 9.53 -33.68 9.36
N ILE A 46 8.67 -34.13 8.44
CA ILE A 46 7.29 -34.53 8.72
C ILE A 46 7.18 -36.06 8.57
N SER A 47 6.72 -36.73 9.63
CA SER A 47 6.37 -38.16 9.60
C SER A 47 4.89 -38.31 9.87
N ASP A 48 4.16 -39.01 8.99
CA ASP A 48 2.72 -39.28 9.13
C ASP A 48 1.86 -38.01 9.31
N GLY A 49 2.28 -36.89 8.70
CA GLY A 49 1.60 -35.60 8.81
C GLY A 49 1.83 -34.87 10.13
N VAL A 50 2.85 -35.28 10.89
CA VAL A 50 3.21 -34.71 12.18
C VAL A 50 4.66 -34.24 12.16
N PHE A 51 4.90 -33.06 12.73
CA PHE A 51 6.24 -32.60 13.10
C PHE A 51 6.52 -33.01 14.54
N LYS A 52 7.57 -33.81 14.77
CA LYS A 52 7.93 -34.30 16.11
C LYS A 52 9.00 -33.40 16.72
N SER A 53 8.69 -32.77 17.85
CA SER A 53 9.64 -31.94 18.59
C SER A 53 9.19 -31.74 20.02
N THR A 54 10.01 -31.11 20.87
CA THR A 54 9.59 -30.66 22.21
C THR A 54 8.87 -29.32 22.11
N SER A 55 7.97 -29.01 23.06
CA SER A 55 7.25 -27.72 23.07
C SER A 55 8.18 -26.52 23.14
N LYS A 56 9.28 -26.66 23.89
CA LYS A 56 10.37 -25.71 23.90
C LYS A 56 11.51 -26.21 23.02
N VAL A 57 12.08 -25.30 22.23
CA VAL A 57 13.18 -25.58 21.31
C VAL A 57 14.28 -24.55 21.49
N THR A 58 15.49 -24.89 21.06
CA THR A 58 16.57 -23.93 20.87
C THR A 58 16.85 -23.78 19.38
N PHE A 59 17.15 -22.56 18.94
CA PHE A 59 17.41 -22.30 17.53
C PHE A 59 18.51 -21.25 17.36
N LEU A 60 19.06 -21.19 16.14
CA LEU A 60 19.89 -20.10 15.69
C LEU A 60 19.05 -19.11 14.89
N ARG A 61 19.41 -17.84 14.96
CA ARG A 61 18.69 -16.76 14.27
C ARG A 61 19.51 -16.26 13.09
N THR A 62 18.86 -16.14 11.94
CA THR A 62 19.38 -15.40 10.78
C THR A 62 18.35 -14.38 10.31
N THR A 63 18.76 -13.51 9.40
CA THR A 63 17.90 -12.55 8.73
C THR A 63 17.75 -12.93 7.27
N PHE A 64 16.53 -12.95 6.75
CA PHE A 64 16.22 -13.28 5.36
C PHE A 64 15.35 -12.17 4.75
N GLN A 65 15.53 -11.87 3.46
CA GLN A 65 14.74 -10.82 2.79
C GLN A 65 13.54 -11.46 2.07
N ILE A 66 12.33 -11.11 2.49
CA ILE A 66 11.06 -11.57 1.90
C ILE A 66 10.26 -10.33 1.50
N ARG A 67 9.84 -10.24 0.23
CA ARG A 67 8.99 -9.14 -0.27
C ARG A 67 9.57 -7.75 0.05
N GLY A 68 10.90 -7.60 -0.05
CA GLY A 68 11.61 -6.35 0.25
C GLY A 68 11.84 -6.08 1.74
N VAL A 69 11.32 -6.92 2.64
CA VAL A 69 11.39 -6.76 4.11
C VAL A 69 12.34 -7.80 4.70
N LYS A 70 13.17 -7.39 5.66
CA LYS A 70 14.00 -8.29 6.46
C LYS A 70 13.16 -8.96 7.54
N VAL A 71 13.12 -10.29 7.51
CA VAL A 71 12.47 -11.12 8.53
C VAL A 71 13.51 -11.94 9.27
N PHE A 72 13.27 -12.21 10.55
CA PHE A 72 13.99 -13.24 11.26
C PHE A 72 13.51 -14.62 10.86
N LEU A 73 14.50 -15.45 10.58
CA LEU A 73 14.34 -16.86 10.32
C LEU A 73 15.09 -17.62 11.41
N ALA A 74 14.36 -18.44 12.15
CA ALA A 74 14.95 -19.48 12.98
C ALA A 74 15.44 -20.61 12.07
N TYR A 75 16.68 -21.04 12.29
CA TYR A 75 17.28 -22.18 11.61
C TYR A 75 18.00 -23.07 12.62
N ASP A 76 18.31 -24.30 12.21
CA ASP A 76 18.87 -25.32 13.11
C ASP A 76 18.03 -25.44 14.38
N VAL A 77 16.72 -25.66 14.23
CA VAL A 77 15.79 -25.80 15.36
C VAL A 77 16.00 -27.16 16.02
N GLN A 78 16.33 -27.17 17.31
CA GLN A 78 16.66 -28.37 18.07
C GLN A 78 15.77 -28.50 19.32
N PRO A 79 15.26 -29.70 19.62
CA PRO A 79 14.52 -29.95 20.85
C PRO A 79 15.40 -29.77 22.10
N ILE A 80 14.78 -29.42 23.23
CA ILE A 80 15.48 -29.35 24.51
C ILE A 80 15.66 -30.76 25.07
N VAL A 81 16.90 -31.14 25.35
CA VAL A 81 17.26 -32.45 25.92
C VAL A 81 16.55 -32.67 27.25
N GLY A 82 15.92 -33.83 27.41
CA GLY A 82 15.23 -34.23 28.64
C GLY A 82 13.77 -33.78 28.75
N GLN A 83 13.24 -33.05 27.76
CA GLN A 83 11.81 -32.76 27.68
C GLN A 83 11.06 -33.82 26.87
N LYS A 84 9.77 -33.99 27.18
CA LYS A 84 8.89 -34.92 26.48
C LYS A 84 8.62 -34.40 25.07
N GLU A 85 8.80 -35.26 24.08
CA GLU A 85 8.42 -34.97 22.71
C GLU A 85 6.90 -34.88 22.56
N HIS A 86 6.49 -33.96 21.71
CA HIS A 86 5.12 -33.71 21.31
C HIS A 86 5.00 -33.88 19.79
N ASN A 87 3.86 -34.44 19.40
CA ASN A 87 3.44 -34.53 18.02
C ASN A 87 2.69 -33.24 17.68
N PHE A 88 3.29 -32.36 16.88
CA PHE A 88 2.60 -31.22 16.32
C PHE A 88 1.92 -31.64 15.03
N GLU A 89 0.58 -31.67 15.03
CA GLU A 89 -0.16 -31.90 13.80
C GLU A 89 0.13 -30.78 12.81
N VAL A 90 0.63 -31.16 11.63
CA VAL A 90 0.80 -30.22 10.53
C VAL A 90 -0.60 -29.82 10.11
N GLN A 91 -0.90 -28.52 10.14
CA GLN A 91 -2.20 -28.02 9.67
C GLN A 91 -2.42 -28.47 8.23
N LYS A 92 -3.28 -29.49 8.05
CA LYS A 92 -3.60 -30.05 6.74
C LYS A 92 -4.45 -29.05 5.98
N LEU A 93 -3.87 -28.55 4.90
CA LEU A 93 -4.59 -27.81 3.88
C LEU A 93 -5.58 -28.77 3.21
N ARG A 94 -6.87 -28.62 3.47
CA ARG A 94 -7.94 -29.26 2.68
C ARG A 94 -8.12 -28.49 1.38
N ILE A 95 -7.13 -28.58 0.50
CA ILE A 95 -7.27 -28.11 -0.88
C ILE A 95 -7.85 -29.29 -1.65
N ASP A 96 -9.14 -29.22 -1.95
CA ASP A 96 -9.76 -30.11 -2.93
C ASP A 96 -9.13 -29.78 -4.28
N ASP A 97 -8.70 -30.77 -5.06
CA ASP A 97 -7.87 -30.63 -6.28
C ASP A 97 -8.53 -29.81 -7.43
N LYS A 98 -9.64 -29.10 -7.16
CA LYS A 98 -10.35 -28.20 -8.08
C LYS A 98 -10.64 -26.79 -7.52
N ARG A 99 -9.96 -26.32 -6.49
CA ARG A 99 -10.26 -24.99 -5.91
C ARG A 99 -9.18 -23.96 -6.23
N ASP A 100 -9.63 -22.94 -6.95
CA ASP A 100 -8.93 -21.71 -7.33
C ASP A 100 -8.14 -21.13 -6.14
N TYR A 101 -6.96 -20.58 -6.42
CA TYR A 101 -6.14 -19.82 -5.47
C TYR A 101 -6.99 -18.87 -4.59
N HIS A 102 -8.03 -18.28 -5.16
CA HIS A 102 -8.99 -17.42 -4.46
C HIS A 102 -9.70 -18.14 -3.31
N ASP A 103 -10.33 -19.29 -3.56
CA ASP A 103 -11.07 -20.04 -2.53
C ASP A 103 -10.19 -20.32 -1.30
N PHE A 104 -8.94 -20.71 -1.54
CA PHE A 104 -7.97 -20.93 -0.46
C PHE A 104 -7.71 -19.65 0.35
N ILE A 105 -7.44 -18.53 -0.32
CA ILE A 105 -7.14 -17.25 0.35
C ILE A 105 -8.35 -16.74 1.13
N PHE A 106 -9.54 -16.74 0.52
CA PHE A 106 -10.78 -16.27 1.14
C PHE A 106 -11.13 -17.12 2.38
N LYS A 107 -11.11 -18.45 2.28
CA LYS A 107 -11.38 -19.33 3.44
C LYS A 107 -10.40 -19.12 4.56
N THR A 108 -9.12 -18.97 4.23
CA THR A 108 -8.07 -18.75 5.23
C THR A 108 -8.23 -17.39 5.92
N PHE A 109 -8.51 -16.34 5.16
CA PHE A 109 -8.65 -14.98 5.69
C PHE A 109 -9.94 -14.80 6.50
N TYR A 110 -11.08 -15.22 5.94
CA TYR A 110 -12.40 -15.06 6.55
C TYR A 110 -12.73 -16.10 7.60
N LYS A 111 -11.93 -17.19 7.69
CA LYS A 111 -12.17 -18.34 8.58
C LYS A 111 -13.58 -18.91 8.41
N GLU A 112 -14.03 -18.96 7.16
CA GLU A 112 -15.35 -19.47 6.75
C GLU A 112 -15.16 -20.65 5.79
N ASN A 113 -16.04 -21.65 5.87
CA ASN A 113 -15.98 -22.85 5.04
C ASN A 113 -17.21 -23.02 4.14
N ASP A 114 -18.28 -22.26 4.38
CA ASP A 114 -19.45 -22.24 3.51
C ASP A 114 -19.10 -21.62 2.15
N ASN A 115 -19.17 -22.42 1.08
CA ASN A 115 -18.84 -21.98 -0.26
C ASN A 115 -19.75 -20.84 -0.74
N CYS A 116 -21.04 -20.82 -0.39
CA CYS A 116 -21.95 -19.75 -0.81
C CYS A 116 -21.53 -18.40 -0.22
N ILE A 117 -21.07 -18.40 1.04
CA ILE A 117 -20.57 -17.20 1.71
C ILE A 117 -19.22 -16.77 1.09
N ILE A 118 -18.34 -17.73 0.80
CA ILE A 118 -17.04 -17.45 0.16
C ILE A 118 -17.22 -16.86 -1.24
N ASP A 119 -18.14 -17.40 -2.04
CA ASP A 119 -18.46 -16.89 -3.38
C ASP A 119 -19.04 -15.47 -3.31
N ALA A 120 -19.90 -15.20 -2.32
CA ALA A 120 -20.44 -13.87 -2.07
C ALA A 120 -19.34 -12.88 -1.64
N LEU A 121 -18.43 -13.29 -0.75
CA LEU A 121 -17.28 -12.48 -0.32
C LEU A 121 -16.30 -12.20 -1.47
N SER A 122 -16.07 -13.20 -2.34
CA SER A 122 -15.25 -13.03 -3.53
C SER A 122 -15.88 -12.05 -4.52
N SER A 123 -17.20 -12.13 -4.71
CA SER A 123 -17.94 -11.20 -5.56
C SER A 123 -17.92 -9.77 -4.99
N GLU A 124 -18.04 -9.64 -3.67
CA GLU A 124 -17.97 -8.34 -3.00
C GLU A 124 -16.57 -7.72 -3.07
N ASP A 125 -15.51 -8.53 -2.98
CA ASP A 125 -14.12 -8.08 -3.18
C ASP A 125 -13.89 -7.58 -4.62
N ILE A 126 -14.49 -8.21 -5.62
CA ILE A 126 -14.44 -7.74 -7.03
C ILE A 126 -15.15 -6.38 -7.15
N ARG A 127 -16.38 -6.25 -6.63
CA ARG A 127 -17.12 -4.98 -6.64
C ARG A 127 -16.35 -3.86 -5.91
N PHE A 128 -15.69 -4.19 -4.82
CA PHE A 128 -14.85 -3.24 -4.10
C PHE A 128 -13.63 -2.81 -4.92
N LYS A 129 -12.97 -3.73 -5.64
CA LYS A 129 -11.89 -3.38 -6.58
C LYS A 129 -12.36 -2.45 -7.68
N GLU A 130 -13.54 -2.68 -8.25
CA GLU A 130 -14.13 -1.81 -9.28
C GLU A 130 -14.36 -0.39 -8.74
N PHE A 131 -14.90 -0.26 -7.53
CA PHE A 131 -15.03 1.02 -6.82
C PHE A 131 -13.66 1.72 -6.68
N ILE A 132 -12.63 1.02 -6.20
CA ILE A 132 -11.29 1.61 -6.07
C ILE A 132 -10.73 2.03 -7.43
N LEU A 133 -10.87 1.21 -8.48
CA LEU A 133 -10.40 1.53 -9.82
C LEU A 133 -11.07 2.79 -10.39
N LYS A 134 -12.39 2.93 -10.22
CA LYS A 134 -13.14 4.13 -10.62
C LYS A 134 -12.51 5.39 -10.01
N TRP A 135 -12.27 5.37 -8.71
CA TRP A 135 -11.77 6.54 -7.99
C TRP A 135 -10.26 6.79 -8.19
N VAL A 136 -9.48 5.75 -8.48
CA VAL A 136 -8.08 5.91 -8.92
C VAL A 136 -8.02 6.57 -10.30
N LEU A 137 -8.90 6.19 -11.23
CA LEU A 137 -8.99 6.85 -12.55
C LEU A 137 -9.45 8.30 -12.43
N PHE A 138 -10.40 8.56 -11.52
CA PHE A 138 -10.80 9.93 -11.18
C PHE A 138 -9.59 10.76 -10.72
N LEU A 139 -8.82 10.27 -9.75
CA LEU A 139 -7.60 10.94 -9.28
C LEU A 139 -6.57 11.14 -10.39
N GLU A 140 -6.36 10.15 -11.25
CA GLU A 140 -5.46 10.27 -12.39
C GLU A 140 -5.85 11.46 -13.28
N ASN A 141 -7.15 11.60 -13.56
CA ASN A 141 -7.69 12.71 -14.34
C ASN A 141 -7.52 14.07 -13.62
N GLU A 142 -7.81 14.13 -12.32
CA GLU A 142 -7.67 15.37 -11.56
C GLU A 142 -6.21 15.83 -11.45
N ILE A 143 -5.26 14.91 -11.34
CA ILE A 143 -3.82 15.24 -11.39
C ILE A 143 -3.44 15.83 -12.75
N LYS A 144 -3.94 15.25 -13.86
CA LYS A 144 -3.71 15.82 -15.21
C LYS A 144 -4.29 17.23 -15.31
N LYS A 145 -5.53 17.44 -14.86
CA LYS A 145 -6.19 18.75 -14.86
C LYS A 145 -5.47 19.78 -14.02
N SER A 146 -5.06 19.45 -12.79
CA SER A 146 -4.25 20.33 -11.93
C SER A 146 -2.96 20.76 -12.62
N SER A 147 -2.29 19.84 -13.33
CA SER A 147 -1.08 20.15 -14.10
C SER A 147 -1.36 21.15 -15.23
N ILE A 148 -2.49 21.01 -15.93
CA ILE A 148 -2.93 21.93 -16.98
C ILE A 148 -3.28 23.31 -16.38
N ARG A 149 -4.02 23.35 -15.27
CA ARG A 149 -4.38 24.59 -14.56
C ARG A 149 -3.13 25.36 -14.13
N LEU A 150 -2.09 24.70 -13.64
CA LEU A 150 -0.81 25.34 -13.31
C LEU A 150 -0.12 25.93 -14.55
N ILE A 151 -0.07 25.19 -15.66
CA ILE A 151 0.52 25.68 -16.92
C ILE A 151 -0.20 26.97 -17.37
N GLN A 152 -1.53 26.97 -17.32
CA GLN A 152 -2.36 28.12 -17.70
C GLN A 152 -2.19 29.30 -16.72
N LYS A 153 -2.27 29.04 -15.41
CA LYS A 153 -2.19 30.06 -14.35
C LYS A 153 -0.85 30.79 -14.34
N TYR A 154 0.25 30.09 -14.61
CA TYR A 154 1.60 30.64 -14.61
C TYR A 154 2.18 30.90 -16.00
N ASP A 155 1.34 30.86 -17.04
CA ASP A 155 1.66 31.11 -18.44
C ASP A 155 2.94 30.38 -18.89
N ILE A 156 3.00 29.08 -18.61
CA ILE A 156 4.15 28.24 -18.96
C ILE A 156 4.03 27.84 -20.43
N PRO A 157 4.98 28.21 -21.31
CA PRO A 157 4.91 27.82 -22.72
C PRO A 157 5.03 26.30 -22.86
N ILE A 158 4.05 25.67 -23.50
CA ILE A 158 4.00 24.20 -23.61
C ILE A 158 5.24 23.60 -24.30
N LYS A 159 5.80 24.31 -25.29
CA LYS A 159 7.04 23.93 -25.97
C LYS A 159 8.21 23.82 -24.99
N LYS A 160 8.28 24.73 -24.00
CA LYS A 160 9.29 24.69 -22.95
C LYS A 160 9.13 23.45 -22.05
N VAL A 161 7.89 23.05 -21.77
CA VAL A 161 7.61 21.80 -21.03
C VAL A 161 8.13 20.59 -21.82
N TYR A 162 7.82 20.49 -23.12
CA TYR A 162 8.31 19.40 -23.98
C TYR A 162 9.83 19.39 -24.13
N GLU A 163 10.48 20.55 -24.22
CA GLU A 163 11.94 20.64 -24.21
C GLU A 163 12.56 20.08 -22.93
N VAL A 164 11.98 20.39 -21.76
CA VAL A 164 12.45 19.85 -20.49
C VAL A 164 12.28 18.32 -20.45
N LEU A 165 11.11 17.83 -20.86
CA LEU A 165 10.79 16.40 -20.84
C LEU A 165 11.65 15.59 -21.83
N SER A 166 11.91 16.12 -23.03
CA SER A 166 12.74 15.46 -24.05
C SER A 166 14.22 15.40 -23.69
N LYS A 167 14.72 16.33 -22.86
CA LYS A 167 16.12 16.38 -22.40
C LYS A 167 16.37 15.58 -21.12
N ASN A 168 15.35 15.35 -20.30
CA ASN A 168 15.49 14.64 -19.03
C ASN A 168 15.65 13.12 -19.22
N LYS A 169 16.58 12.49 -18.48
CA LYS A 169 16.88 11.05 -18.62
C LYS A 169 15.69 10.14 -18.31
N GLU A 170 14.84 10.51 -17.36
CA GLU A 170 13.70 9.71 -16.91
C GLU A 170 12.53 9.78 -17.88
N THR A 171 12.32 10.92 -18.53
CA THR A 171 11.14 11.18 -19.37
C THR A 171 11.44 11.22 -20.87
N LYS A 172 12.70 11.30 -21.31
CA LYS A 172 13.07 11.35 -22.73
C LYS A 172 12.47 10.21 -23.56
N LYS A 173 12.56 8.97 -23.07
CA LYS A 173 12.00 7.81 -23.77
C LYS A 173 10.47 7.91 -23.83
N ILE A 174 9.84 8.22 -22.69
CA ILE A 174 8.39 8.37 -22.56
C ILE A 174 7.90 9.43 -23.55
N HIS A 175 8.53 10.60 -23.57
CA HIS A 175 8.22 11.70 -24.47
C HIS A 175 8.27 11.29 -25.95
N ASN A 176 9.38 10.64 -26.36
CA ASN A 176 9.53 10.17 -27.74
C ASN A 176 8.47 9.12 -28.13
N ASP A 177 8.16 8.20 -27.21
CA ASP A 177 7.17 7.15 -27.45
C ASP A 177 5.76 7.73 -27.51
N LEU A 178 5.43 8.73 -26.67
CA LEU A 178 4.17 9.47 -26.74
C LEU A 178 4.02 10.23 -28.05
N PHE A 179 5.02 10.98 -28.50
CA PHE A 179 4.93 11.72 -29.77
C PHE A 179 4.78 10.78 -30.97
N LYS A 180 5.40 9.60 -30.93
CA LYS A 180 5.14 8.53 -31.91
C LYS A 180 3.71 8.00 -31.83
N LYS A 181 3.17 7.77 -30.62
CA LYS A 181 1.77 7.37 -30.43
C LYS A 181 0.80 8.44 -30.94
N LEU A 182 1.04 9.72 -30.64
CA LEU A 182 0.22 10.83 -31.13
C LEU A 182 0.18 10.84 -32.66
N LYS A 183 1.35 10.72 -33.29
CA LYS A 183 1.46 10.58 -34.74
C LYS A 183 0.68 9.37 -35.27
N THR A 184 0.80 8.20 -34.63
CA THR A 184 0.17 6.97 -35.14
C THR A 184 -1.34 6.95 -34.93
N ASN A 185 -1.81 7.45 -33.78
CA ASN A 185 -3.19 7.33 -33.35
C ASN A 185 -4.10 8.43 -33.92
N TYR A 186 -3.57 9.62 -34.17
CA TYR A 186 -4.39 10.79 -34.54
C TYR A 186 -4.26 11.23 -35.99
N VAL A 187 -3.34 10.66 -36.78
CA VAL A 187 -3.27 10.94 -38.23
C VAL A 187 -4.62 10.67 -38.90
N PHE A 188 -5.10 11.68 -39.63
CA PHE A 188 -6.42 11.70 -40.30
C PHE A 188 -7.64 11.58 -39.37
N ARG A 189 -7.49 11.93 -38.09
CA ARG A 189 -8.60 12.21 -37.19
C ARG A 189 -8.73 13.70 -36.91
N ASN A 190 -9.85 14.13 -36.33
CA ASN A 190 -10.09 15.54 -36.02
C ASN A 190 -9.02 16.12 -35.06
N GLU A 191 -8.52 15.30 -34.14
CA GLU A 191 -7.48 15.68 -33.19
C GLU A 191 -6.14 16.00 -33.88
N PHE A 192 -5.95 15.60 -35.13
CA PHE A 192 -4.76 15.95 -35.91
C PHE A 192 -4.60 17.46 -36.09
N GLU A 193 -5.71 18.20 -36.16
CA GLU A 193 -5.72 19.66 -36.30
C GLU A 193 -5.13 20.37 -35.07
N LEU A 194 -5.09 19.68 -33.93
CA LEU A 194 -4.52 20.19 -32.68
C LEU A 194 -2.99 20.04 -32.64
N LEU A 195 -2.39 19.25 -33.53
CA LEU A 195 -0.96 18.96 -33.53
C LEU A 195 -0.19 19.99 -34.36
N GLU A 196 0.91 20.49 -33.81
CA GLU A 196 1.90 21.19 -34.62
C GLU A 196 2.88 20.16 -35.20
N ILE A 197 3.06 20.15 -36.51
CA ILE A 197 3.93 19.20 -37.21
C ILE A 197 5.02 19.91 -38.03
N SER A 198 6.18 19.28 -38.15
CA SER A 198 7.24 19.69 -39.09
C SER A 198 7.54 18.55 -40.06
N ARG A 199 8.13 18.85 -41.22
CA ARG A 199 8.69 17.80 -42.08
C ARG A 199 9.86 17.13 -41.37
N THR A 200 10.04 15.84 -41.62
CA THR A 200 11.21 15.10 -41.12
C THR A 200 12.48 15.57 -41.83
N ASP A 201 13.60 15.65 -41.10
CA ASP A 201 14.91 16.02 -41.65
C ASP A 201 15.51 14.94 -42.59
N SER A 202 14.84 13.80 -42.75
CA SER A 202 15.25 12.68 -43.62
C SER A 202 15.06 12.94 -45.12
N GLY A 203 14.42 14.05 -45.51
CA GLY A 203 14.12 14.37 -46.90
C GLY A 203 12.93 13.61 -47.50
N ASP A 204 12.25 12.74 -46.75
CA ASP A 204 11.00 12.11 -47.19
C ASP A 204 9.86 13.12 -47.15
N VAL A 205 9.32 13.49 -48.32
CA VAL A 205 8.21 14.43 -48.46
C VAL A 205 6.90 13.94 -47.84
N ARG A 206 6.80 12.65 -47.51
CA ARG A 206 5.65 12.05 -46.82
C ARG A 206 5.85 11.95 -45.31
N GLY A 207 7.05 12.22 -44.83
CA GLY A 207 7.42 12.14 -43.41
C GLY A 207 7.19 13.46 -42.68
N PHE A 208 6.53 13.38 -41.52
CA PHE A 208 6.42 14.50 -40.58
C PHE A 208 6.70 14.05 -39.15
N GLU A 209 7.08 15.00 -38.30
CA GLU A 209 7.26 14.83 -36.85
C GLU A 209 6.27 15.73 -36.12
N VAL A 210 5.80 15.27 -34.97
CA VAL A 210 4.96 16.07 -34.07
C VAL A 210 5.90 16.94 -33.23
N GLN A 211 5.73 18.25 -33.32
CA GLN A 211 6.52 19.26 -32.60
C GLN A 211 5.82 19.69 -31.30
N SER A 212 4.50 19.76 -31.32
CA SER A 212 3.69 20.14 -30.17
C SER A 212 2.29 19.52 -30.27
N ALA A 213 1.64 19.39 -29.13
CA ALA A 213 0.26 18.96 -28.98
C ALA A 213 -0.34 19.65 -27.74
N PRO A 214 -1.67 19.72 -27.59
CA PRO A 214 -2.27 20.10 -26.32
C PRO A 214 -1.76 19.17 -25.21
N PHE A 215 -1.45 19.74 -24.04
CA PHE A 215 -0.86 18.96 -22.96
C PHE A 215 -1.79 17.85 -22.46
N GLU A 216 -3.09 18.11 -22.48
CA GLU A 216 -4.12 17.11 -22.17
C GLU A 216 -3.98 15.86 -23.05
N LEU A 217 -3.92 16.03 -24.38
CA LEU A 217 -3.75 14.93 -25.34
C LEU A 217 -2.43 14.16 -25.12
N TYR A 218 -1.36 14.90 -24.75
CA TYR A 218 -0.08 14.32 -24.39
C TYR A 218 -0.16 13.47 -23.11
N LEU A 219 -0.93 13.92 -22.12
CA LEU A 219 -1.11 13.24 -20.85
C LEU A 219 -2.01 12.01 -20.94
N GLU A 220 -3.01 12.00 -21.82
CA GLU A 220 -3.97 10.89 -22.00
C GLU A 220 -3.34 9.56 -22.45
N ASN A 221 -2.16 9.60 -23.05
CA ASN A 221 -1.49 8.40 -23.57
C ASN A 221 -0.53 7.74 -22.57
N ASN A 222 -0.53 8.18 -21.31
CA ASN A 222 0.37 7.70 -20.25
C ASN A 222 -0.25 6.60 -19.38
N THR A 223 0.60 5.69 -18.94
CA THR A 223 0.34 4.90 -17.73
C THR A 223 0.51 5.77 -16.48
N ILE A 224 -0.05 5.34 -15.34
CA ILE A 224 0.07 6.09 -14.08
C ILE A 224 1.54 6.27 -13.62
N ASP A 225 2.41 5.29 -13.91
CA ASP A 225 3.85 5.37 -13.65
C ASP A 225 4.55 6.40 -14.55
N GLU A 226 4.21 6.42 -15.84
CA GLU A 226 4.71 7.43 -16.78
C GLU A 226 4.22 8.84 -16.41
N LEU A 227 2.95 8.96 -16.02
CA LEU A 227 2.37 10.21 -15.51
C LEU A 227 3.17 10.72 -14.31
N GLY A 228 3.43 9.87 -13.31
CA GLY A 228 4.22 10.24 -12.14
C GLY A 228 5.61 10.78 -12.49
N LYS A 229 6.30 10.15 -13.45
CA LYS A 229 7.61 10.62 -13.94
C LYS A 229 7.51 11.98 -14.65
N ILE A 230 6.49 12.15 -15.51
CA ILE A 230 6.25 13.41 -16.22
C ILE A 230 5.96 14.54 -15.24
N ILE A 231 5.02 14.34 -14.31
CA ILE A 231 4.67 15.36 -13.31
C ILE A 231 5.86 15.67 -12.41
N ASN A 232 6.69 14.69 -12.04
CA ASN A 232 7.87 14.93 -11.20
C ASN A 232 8.88 15.84 -11.88
N VAL A 233 9.19 15.57 -13.16
CA VAL A 233 10.13 16.38 -13.94
C VAL A 233 9.54 17.77 -14.22
N PHE A 234 8.25 17.85 -14.57
CA PHE A 234 7.53 19.10 -14.75
C PHE A 234 7.61 19.95 -13.48
N PHE A 235 7.20 19.41 -12.34
CA PHE A 235 7.18 20.13 -11.07
C PHE A 235 8.58 20.60 -10.69
N LYS A 236 9.61 19.73 -10.74
CA LYS A 236 11.00 20.13 -10.43
C LYS A 236 11.55 21.24 -11.33
N ALA A 237 11.14 21.28 -12.61
CA ALA A 237 11.67 22.25 -13.56
C ALA A 237 10.96 23.60 -13.51
N PHE A 238 9.69 23.62 -13.08
CA PHE A 238 8.85 24.82 -13.14
C PHE A 238 8.36 25.32 -11.78
N ASN A 239 8.59 24.57 -10.69
CA ASN A 239 8.22 24.98 -9.34
C ASN A 239 8.88 26.34 -8.99
N ARG A 240 8.04 27.32 -8.67
CA ARG A 240 8.44 28.68 -8.27
C ARG A 240 8.05 28.91 -6.82
N ASP A 241 8.68 29.89 -6.16
CA ASP A 241 8.29 30.27 -4.79
C ASP A 241 6.80 30.61 -4.66
N GLU A 242 6.21 31.17 -5.72
CA GLU A 242 4.78 31.51 -5.84
C GLU A 242 3.85 30.28 -5.81
N TRP A 243 4.38 29.08 -6.06
CA TRP A 243 3.60 27.82 -6.08
C TRP A 243 3.45 27.21 -4.69
N LYS A 244 4.19 27.69 -3.69
CA LYS A 244 4.20 27.14 -2.32
C LYS A 244 2.87 27.23 -1.59
N HIS A 245 1.97 28.09 -2.05
CA HIS A 245 0.65 28.29 -1.46
C HIS A 245 -0.49 28.02 -2.45
N ASP A 246 -0.16 27.55 -3.65
CA ASP A 246 -1.14 27.21 -4.67
C ASP A 246 -1.70 25.80 -4.41
N GLU A 247 -3.02 25.67 -4.39
CA GLU A 247 -3.69 24.42 -4.02
C GLU A 247 -3.42 23.30 -5.04
N ASP A 248 -3.42 23.61 -6.34
CA ASP A 248 -3.07 22.66 -7.39
C ASP A 248 -1.62 22.19 -7.25
N SER A 249 -0.70 23.11 -6.98
CA SER A 249 0.71 22.80 -6.71
C SER A 249 0.88 21.88 -5.50
N MET A 250 0.24 22.20 -4.37
CA MET A 250 0.30 21.37 -3.17
C MET A 250 -0.35 20.00 -3.38
N PHE A 251 -1.43 19.92 -4.16
CA PHE A 251 -2.07 18.66 -4.52
C PHE A 251 -1.16 17.79 -5.40
N LEU A 252 -0.51 18.37 -6.40
CA LEU A 252 0.46 17.65 -7.22
C LEU A 252 1.67 17.18 -6.42
N GLU A 253 2.20 18.01 -5.52
CA GLU A 253 3.31 17.62 -4.64
C GLU A 253 2.93 16.44 -3.74
N ASN A 254 1.74 16.46 -3.13
CA ASN A 254 1.25 15.33 -2.35
C ASN A 254 0.95 14.10 -3.22
N SER A 255 0.49 14.29 -4.46
CA SER A 255 0.27 13.19 -5.42
C SER A 255 1.59 12.56 -5.88
N LEU A 256 2.66 13.36 -5.98
CA LEU A 256 3.96 12.92 -6.50
C LEU A 256 4.58 11.77 -5.71
N GLU A 257 4.54 11.88 -4.39
CA GLU A 257 5.01 10.84 -3.49
C GLU A 257 4.10 9.60 -3.47
N MET A 258 2.85 9.76 -3.92
CA MET A 258 1.82 8.72 -3.86
C MET A 258 1.59 8.03 -5.21
N PHE A 259 2.22 8.44 -6.32
CA PHE A 259 2.05 7.77 -7.61
C PHE A 259 2.47 6.30 -7.59
N LEU A 260 3.55 5.97 -6.88
CA LEU A 260 3.96 4.58 -6.70
C LEU A 260 2.85 3.78 -6.00
N GLU A 261 2.26 4.36 -4.97
CA GLU A 261 1.18 3.77 -4.19
C GLU A 261 -0.12 3.64 -5.01
N LEU A 262 -0.49 4.67 -5.77
CA LEU A 262 -1.62 4.63 -6.69
C LEU A 262 -1.41 3.57 -7.80
N SER A 263 -0.17 3.39 -8.27
CA SER A 263 0.17 2.33 -9.22
C SER A 263 0.02 0.94 -8.60
N ILE A 264 0.50 0.74 -7.38
CA ILE A 264 0.37 -0.53 -6.65
C ILE A 264 -1.10 -0.88 -6.45
N ILE A 265 -1.93 0.04 -5.95
CA ILE A 265 -3.35 -0.24 -5.72
C ILE A 265 -4.13 -0.44 -7.02
N ARG A 266 -3.85 0.35 -8.06
CA ARG A 266 -4.42 0.14 -9.40
C ARG A 266 -4.13 -1.27 -9.90
N ASN A 267 -2.87 -1.69 -9.84
CA ASN A 267 -2.46 -3.02 -10.29
C ASN A 267 -3.07 -4.11 -9.41
N ALA A 268 -3.11 -3.92 -8.08
CA ALA A 268 -3.74 -4.87 -7.18
C ALA A 268 -5.24 -5.06 -7.46
N CYS A 269 -5.94 -3.99 -7.86
CA CYS A 269 -7.35 -4.04 -8.20
C CYS A 269 -7.62 -4.54 -9.64
N ALA A 270 -6.73 -4.21 -10.58
CA ALA A 270 -6.86 -4.62 -11.98
C ALA A 270 -6.46 -6.09 -12.24
N HIS A 271 -5.71 -6.70 -11.33
CA HIS A 271 -5.33 -8.10 -11.39
C HIS A 271 -6.24 -8.96 -10.50
N GLY A 272 -6.32 -10.26 -10.80
CA GLY A 272 -7.28 -11.17 -10.15
C GLY A 272 -7.15 -11.28 -8.63
N ASN A 273 -5.97 -11.00 -8.06
CA ASN A 273 -5.65 -11.27 -6.65
C ASN A 273 -6.70 -10.72 -5.65
N PRO A 274 -7.04 -11.48 -4.57
CA PRO A 274 -7.92 -11.00 -3.51
C PRO A 274 -7.40 -9.70 -2.86
N PHE A 275 -8.21 -8.64 -2.87
CA PHE A 275 -7.75 -7.31 -2.47
C PHE A 275 -7.86 -7.06 -0.97
N ILE A 276 -9.02 -7.33 -0.37
CA ILE A 276 -9.23 -7.20 1.08
C ILE A 276 -8.24 -8.06 1.88
N PRO A 277 -8.00 -9.36 1.55
CA PRO A 277 -6.99 -10.15 2.23
C PRO A 277 -5.57 -9.57 2.10
N LEU A 278 -5.26 -8.89 0.99
CA LEU A 278 -3.95 -8.31 0.73
C LEU A 278 -3.70 -7.05 1.60
N ILE A 279 -4.65 -6.12 1.66
CA ILE A 279 -4.51 -4.89 2.47
C ILE A 279 -4.59 -5.16 3.98
N LEU A 280 -5.25 -6.26 4.37
CA LEU A 280 -5.40 -6.72 5.76
C LEU A 280 -4.43 -7.85 6.13
N ASP A 281 -3.37 -8.07 5.35
CA ASP A 281 -2.32 -9.07 5.66
C ASP A 281 -1.41 -8.57 6.79
N ASP A 282 -1.74 -8.97 8.03
CA ASP A 282 -0.91 -8.71 9.21
C ASP A 282 0.37 -9.56 9.26
N LYS A 283 0.48 -10.60 8.43
CA LYS A 283 1.66 -11.48 8.35
C LYS A 283 2.66 -11.03 7.28
N TYR A 284 2.43 -9.87 6.64
CA TYR A 284 3.35 -9.32 5.66
C TYR A 284 4.78 -9.16 6.22
N SER A 285 4.89 -8.75 7.49
CA SER A 285 6.14 -8.73 8.26
C SER A 285 5.90 -9.13 9.71
N PRO A 286 6.01 -10.41 10.09
CA PRO A 286 5.74 -10.85 11.47
C PRO A 286 6.74 -10.28 12.48
N ASN A 287 7.93 -9.86 12.03
CA ASN A 287 8.97 -9.27 12.87
C ASN A 287 8.77 -7.78 13.12
N TYR A 288 7.77 -7.17 12.50
CA TYR A 288 7.48 -5.76 12.66
C TYR A 288 7.04 -5.39 14.09
N LEU A 289 6.33 -6.29 14.80
CA LEU A 289 6.00 -6.09 16.21
C LEU A 289 7.26 -5.90 17.08
N ARG A 290 8.40 -6.47 16.66
CA ARG A 290 9.71 -6.26 17.30
C ARG A 290 10.32 -4.90 16.95
N ASP A 291 10.20 -4.44 15.71
CA ASP A 291 10.61 -3.07 15.32
C ASP A 291 9.83 -1.99 16.09
N LEU A 292 8.67 -2.36 16.62
CA LEU A 292 7.82 -1.53 17.45
C LEU A 292 8.07 -1.69 18.94
N SER A 293 8.62 -2.83 19.34
CA SER A 293 8.79 -3.17 20.72
C SER A 293 9.75 -2.20 21.40
N SER A 294 10.76 -1.71 20.69
CA SER A 294 11.66 -0.65 21.16
C SER A 294 11.47 0.67 20.39
N VAL A 295 11.59 1.80 21.10
CA VAL A 295 11.70 3.15 20.49
C VAL A 295 12.94 3.26 19.60
N TYR A 296 13.96 2.45 19.90
CA TYR A 296 15.18 2.28 19.12
C TYR A 296 15.32 0.80 18.76
N PRO A 297 14.68 0.34 17.68
CA PRO A 297 14.68 -1.07 17.38
C PRO A 297 16.07 -1.51 16.92
N ASP A 298 16.66 -2.47 17.64
CA ASP A 298 17.96 -3.09 17.29
C ASP A 298 17.90 -3.87 15.98
N PHE A 299 16.69 -4.21 15.54
CA PHE A 299 16.39 -4.82 14.27
C PHE A 299 15.63 -3.82 13.41
N ASN A 300 16.06 -3.65 12.16
CA ASN A 300 15.31 -2.88 11.18
C ASN A 300 14.72 -3.87 10.17
N SER A 301 13.46 -4.28 10.39
CA SER A 301 12.76 -5.23 9.53
C SER A 301 12.45 -4.63 8.15
N GLY A 302 12.51 -3.31 7.97
CA GLY A 302 12.26 -2.66 6.68
C GLY A 302 13.18 -1.48 6.41
N ASP A 303 12.83 -0.69 5.39
CA ASP A 303 13.40 0.64 5.24
C ASP A 303 12.82 1.57 6.33
N SER A 304 13.58 2.61 6.68
CA SER A 304 13.11 3.62 7.63
C SER A 304 11.83 4.25 7.10
N VAL A 305 10.68 3.97 7.73
CA VAL A 305 9.42 4.64 7.36
C VAL A 305 9.38 6.10 7.83
N LYS A 306 10.40 6.58 8.55
CA LYS A 306 10.47 7.97 9.04
C LYS A 306 10.58 8.98 7.89
N ASP A 307 11.10 8.55 6.75
CA ASP A 307 11.28 9.38 5.57
C ASP A 307 9.98 9.49 4.75
N TRP A 308 8.92 8.79 5.15
CA TRP A 308 7.59 8.96 4.57
C TRP A 308 6.95 10.24 5.11
N LYS A 309 6.50 11.12 4.22
CA LYS A 309 5.83 12.39 4.57
C LYS A 309 4.68 12.21 5.56
N LEU A 310 3.90 11.14 5.42
CA LEU A 310 2.76 10.86 6.30
C LEU A 310 3.15 10.30 7.68
N PHE A 311 4.42 9.94 7.92
CA PHE A 311 4.84 9.32 9.17
C PHE A 311 4.58 10.19 10.40
N GLU A 312 5.07 11.44 10.42
CA GLU A 312 4.89 12.32 11.57
C GLU A 312 3.43 12.76 11.76
N PRO A 313 2.68 13.16 10.72
CA PRO A 313 1.24 13.41 10.85
C PRO A 313 0.48 12.24 11.47
N LEU A 314 0.72 11.01 10.97
CA LEU A 314 0.09 9.80 11.49
C LEU A 314 0.43 9.57 12.97
N SER A 315 1.72 9.64 13.29
CA SER A 315 2.23 9.43 14.64
C SER A 315 1.69 10.48 15.62
N TRP A 316 1.67 11.74 15.23
CA TRP A 316 1.16 12.84 16.05
C TRP A 316 -0.35 12.78 16.25
N VAL A 317 -1.13 12.63 15.19
CA VAL A 317 -2.59 12.61 15.27
C VAL A 317 -3.05 11.41 16.09
N THR A 318 -2.44 10.25 15.87
CA THR A 318 -2.73 9.05 16.67
C THR A 318 -2.48 9.30 18.16
N ARG A 319 -1.39 9.96 18.55
CA ARG A 319 -1.12 10.32 19.95
C ARG A 319 -2.24 11.19 20.53
N GLN A 320 -2.72 12.18 19.78
CA GLN A 320 -3.80 13.06 20.25
C GLN A 320 -5.12 12.31 20.37
N LEU A 321 -5.49 11.54 19.34
CA LEU A 321 -6.72 10.74 19.34
C LEU A 321 -6.73 9.71 20.47
N THR A 322 -5.57 9.13 20.80
CA THR A 322 -5.44 8.19 21.93
C THR A 322 -5.60 8.93 23.26
N LYS A 323 -5.02 10.14 23.38
CA LYS A 323 -5.12 10.97 24.59
C LYS A 323 -6.56 11.33 24.93
N ILE A 324 -7.41 11.54 23.92
CA ILE A 324 -8.84 11.86 24.10
C ILE A 324 -9.76 10.62 24.05
N GLY A 325 -9.20 9.41 24.02
CA GLY A 325 -9.96 8.16 24.11
C GLY A 325 -10.67 7.72 22.83
N ILE A 326 -10.34 8.30 21.67
CA ILE A 326 -10.89 7.90 20.36
C ILE A 326 -10.10 6.73 19.76
N ALA A 327 -8.77 6.76 19.87
CA ALA A 327 -7.90 5.71 19.34
C ALA A 327 -7.48 4.70 20.43
N PRO A 328 -7.15 3.44 20.06
CA PRO A 328 -6.70 2.43 21.01
C PRO A 328 -5.40 2.83 21.70
N ASN A 329 -5.25 2.49 22.98
CA ASN A 329 -4.02 2.72 23.74
C ASN A 329 -3.21 1.42 23.86
N TYR A 330 -2.05 1.36 23.23
CA TYR A 330 -1.16 0.20 23.30
C TYR A 330 -0.23 0.27 24.54
N LYS A 331 0.16 -0.90 25.06
CA LYS A 331 1.13 -1.00 26.17
C LYS A 331 2.45 -0.33 25.77
N GLY A 332 2.87 0.69 26.52
CA GLY A 332 3.99 1.57 26.15
C GLY A 332 3.60 3.06 26.01
N GLY A 333 2.30 3.37 26.09
CA GLY A 333 1.78 4.74 26.18
C GLY A 333 1.60 5.41 24.82
N LEU A 334 1.37 6.73 24.84
CA LEU A 334 1.00 7.51 23.65
C LEU A 334 2.08 7.45 22.56
N GLN A 335 3.35 7.64 22.92
CA GLN A 335 4.45 7.61 21.94
C GLN A 335 4.54 6.27 21.22
N HIS A 336 4.48 5.17 21.98
CA HIS A 336 4.46 3.83 21.40
C HIS A 336 3.25 3.63 20.49
N THR A 337 2.07 4.11 20.88
CA THR A 337 0.84 4.01 20.10
C THR A 337 0.90 4.75 18.76
N GLY A 338 1.46 5.97 18.75
CA GLY A 338 1.68 6.74 17.52
C GLY A 338 2.65 6.05 16.56
N LEU A 339 3.78 5.58 17.10
CA LEU A 339 4.79 4.85 16.32
C LEU A 339 4.23 3.54 15.76
N TYR A 340 3.49 2.78 16.57
CA TYR A 340 2.81 1.55 16.18
C TYR A 340 1.90 1.75 14.99
N THR A 341 1.02 2.74 15.08
CA THR A 341 -0.02 2.97 14.05
C THR A 341 0.59 3.45 12.75
N ALA A 342 1.49 4.44 12.80
CA ALA A 342 2.13 4.99 11.60
C ALA A 342 2.90 3.89 10.84
N LYS A 343 3.72 3.12 11.55
CA LYS A 343 4.46 2.03 10.91
C LYS A 343 3.53 0.87 10.48
N TYR A 344 2.43 0.59 11.19
CA TYR A 344 1.47 -0.48 10.83
C TYR A 344 0.82 -0.19 9.48
N ILE A 345 0.50 1.09 9.23
CA ILE A 345 0.03 1.58 7.94
C ILE A 345 1.13 1.45 6.88
N LEU A 346 2.33 1.98 7.14
CA LEU A 346 3.34 2.25 6.12
C LEU A 346 4.21 1.04 5.72
N ILE A 347 4.26 -0.04 6.51
CA ILE A 347 5.17 -1.16 6.24
C ILE A 347 4.60 -2.20 5.27
N ASN A 348 3.29 -2.42 5.27
CA ASN A 348 2.62 -3.30 4.29
C ASN A 348 2.31 -2.43 3.05
N PRO A 349 2.94 -2.68 1.89
CA PRO A 349 2.76 -1.85 0.71
C PRO A 349 1.31 -1.77 0.26
N ALA A 350 0.53 -2.86 0.29
CA ALA A 350 -0.86 -2.83 -0.14
C ALA A 350 -1.74 -1.99 0.80
N ARG A 351 -1.52 -2.12 2.13
CA ARG A 351 -2.20 -1.30 3.13
C ARG A 351 -1.83 0.17 3.00
N ARG A 352 -0.54 0.45 2.86
CA ARG A 352 -0.02 1.79 2.61
C ARG A 352 -0.64 2.37 1.36
N SER A 353 -0.70 1.62 0.27
CA SER A 353 -1.27 2.07 -0.99
C SER A 353 -2.75 2.40 -0.88
N PHE A 354 -3.52 1.57 -0.16
CA PHE A 354 -4.91 1.87 0.15
C PHE A 354 -5.08 3.10 1.03
N PHE A 355 -4.24 3.26 2.06
CA PHE A 355 -4.24 4.46 2.88
C PHE A 355 -3.88 5.72 2.07
N SER A 356 -2.87 5.64 1.21
CA SER A 356 -2.44 6.73 0.33
C SER A 356 -3.52 7.13 -0.68
N PHE A 357 -4.26 6.16 -1.21
CA PHE A 357 -5.44 6.41 -2.04
C PHE A 357 -6.51 7.22 -1.28
N LEU A 358 -6.88 6.79 -0.08
CA LEU A 358 -7.84 7.53 0.75
C LEU A 358 -7.31 8.91 1.14
N PHE A 359 -6.03 9.01 1.44
CA PHE A 359 -5.40 10.28 1.78
C PHE A 359 -5.50 11.29 0.62
N ILE A 360 -5.14 10.89 -0.60
CA ILE A 360 -5.08 11.81 -1.73
C ILE A 360 -6.47 12.21 -2.24
N ILE A 361 -7.45 11.29 -2.18
CA ILE A 361 -8.84 11.59 -2.56
C ILE A 361 -9.51 12.53 -1.57
N GLU A 362 -9.31 12.33 -0.27
CA GLU A 362 -9.82 13.25 0.74
C GLU A 362 -9.10 14.60 0.68
N TYR A 363 -7.81 14.63 0.36
CA TYR A 363 -7.09 15.87 0.09
C TYR A 363 -7.73 16.63 -1.08
N PHE A 364 -8.03 15.94 -2.18
CA PHE A 364 -8.69 16.52 -3.34
C PHE A 364 -10.06 17.13 -2.95
N PHE A 365 -10.93 16.38 -2.28
CA PHE A 365 -12.24 16.89 -1.87
C PHE A 365 -12.13 18.13 -0.98
N ARG A 366 -11.16 18.12 -0.07
CA ARG A 366 -11.03 19.17 0.94
C ARG A 366 -10.42 20.47 0.42
N PHE A 367 -9.56 20.39 -0.61
CA PHE A 367 -8.73 21.53 -1.02
C PHE A 367 -8.74 21.84 -2.51
N ILE A 368 -9.34 21.00 -3.35
CA ILE A 368 -9.30 21.16 -4.81
C ILE A 368 -10.71 21.16 -5.41
N ALA A 369 -11.60 20.30 -4.92
CA ALA A 369 -12.96 20.22 -5.42
C ALA A 369 -13.71 21.54 -5.19
N GLU A 370 -14.32 22.08 -6.24
CA GLU A 370 -15.13 23.30 -6.17
C GLU A 370 -16.52 23.04 -5.55
N ASN A 371 -16.98 21.78 -5.57
CA ASN A 371 -18.24 21.34 -5.00
C ASN A 371 -18.07 19.99 -4.28
N THR A 372 -19.09 19.64 -3.50
CA THR A 372 -19.11 18.43 -2.65
C THR A 372 -19.76 17.23 -3.33
N ASP A 373 -20.20 17.32 -4.59
CA ASP A 373 -21.00 16.25 -5.21
C ASP A 373 -20.19 14.96 -5.35
N SER A 374 -18.95 15.07 -5.81
CA SER A 374 -18.04 13.93 -5.92
C SER A 374 -17.64 13.37 -4.55
N GLU A 375 -17.52 14.21 -3.52
CA GLU A 375 -17.26 13.75 -2.15
C GLU A 375 -18.44 12.94 -1.60
N ILE A 376 -19.66 13.45 -1.79
CA ILE A 376 -20.90 12.76 -1.38
C ILE A 376 -21.03 11.43 -2.14
N GLU A 377 -20.79 11.43 -3.46
CA GLU A 377 -20.81 10.21 -4.27
C GLU A 377 -19.79 9.19 -3.77
N PHE A 378 -18.53 9.61 -3.53
CA PHE A 378 -17.50 8.74 -2.98
C PHE A 378 -17.92 8.14 -1.65
N LYS A 379 -18.41 8.96 -0.71
CA LYS A 379 -18.83 8.51 0.62
C LYS A 379 -20.01 7.55 0.55
N ARG A 380 -20.98 7.80 -0.34
CA ARG A 380 -22.11 6.89 -0.58
C ARG A 380 -21.63 5.54 -1.11
N GLU A 381 -20.82 5.54 -2.16
CA GLU A 381 -20.29 4.31 -2.76
C GLU A 381 -19.39 3.56 -1.78
N PHE A 382 -18.56 4.25 -0.99
CA PHE A 382 -17.76 3.64 0.06
C PHE A 382 -18.65 2.97 1.11
N ASN A 383 -19.72 3.65 1.53
CA ASN A 383 -20.69 3.13 2.50
C ASN A 383 -21.39 1.86 2.01
N VAL A 384 -21.61 1.67 0.70
CA VAL A 384 -22.17 0.41 0.15
C VAL A 384 -21.41 -0.82 0.66
N PHE A 385 -20.09 -0.71 0.79
CA PHE A 385 -19.22 -1.78 1.29
C PHE A 385 -18.95 -1.67 2.79
N LEU A 386 -18.62 -0.46 3.23
CA LEU A 386 -18.09 -0.16 4.55
C LEU A 386 -18.87 1.05 5.13
N PRO A 387 -19.97 0.82 5.85
CA PRO A 387 -20.81 1.90 6.39
C PRO A 387 -20.05 2.66 7.47
N TYR A 388 -19.31 3.67 7.03
CA TYR A 388 -18.34 4.43 7.82
C TYR A 388 -18.81 5.87 8.03
N PHE A 389 -19.38 6.47 6.99
CA PHE A 389 -19.86 7.85 7.01
C PHE A 389 -21.33 7.90 7.43
N LYS A 390 -21.71 8.91 8.21
CA LYS A 390 -23.12 9.16 8.53
C LYS A 390 -23.70 10.09 7.48
N LEU A 391 -24.54 9.57 6.60
CA LEU A 391 -25.09 10.31 5.46
C LEU A 391 -26.58 10.68 5.61
N ASN A 392 -27.19 10.39 6.77
CA ASN A 392 -28.62 10.61 7.03
C ASN A 392 -29.53 9.89 6.01
N GLU A 393 -29.12 8.71 5.57
CA GLU A 393 -29.85 7.83 4.65
C GLU A 393 -30.47 6.65 5.42
N ASP A 394 -31.28 5.82 4.75
CA ASP A 394 -31.83 4.60 5.37
C ASP A 394 -30.72 3.55 5.52
N ASP A 395 -30.10 3.53 6.69
CA ASP A 395 -28.99 2.65 7.05
C ASP A 395 -29.48 1.26 7.55
N SER A 396 -30.75 0.92 7.37
CA SER A 396 -31.34 -0.33 7.91
C SER A 396 -30.66 -1.61 7.42
N ASP A 397 -30.12 -1.60 6.20
CA ASP A 397 -29.41 -2.73 5.60
C ASP A 397 -27.90 -2.79 5.92
N ASP A 398 -27.34 -1.79 6.60
CA ASP A 398 -25.90 -1.75 6.91
C ASP A 398 -25.43 -2.96 7.72
N LYS A 399 -26.29 -3.46 8.60
CA LYS A 399 -26.00 -4.63 9.44
C LYS A 399 -25.91 -5.94 8.64
N ASN A 400 -26.45 -5.97 7.42
CA ASN A 400 -26.47 -7.18 6.58
C ASN A 400 -25.27 -7.26 5.64
N LYS A 401 -24.45 -6.20 5.54
CA LYS A 401 -23.29 -6.13 4.64
C LYS A 401 -22.22 -7.17 5.00
N LEU A 402 -21.59 -7.75 3.98
CA LEU A 402 -20.63 -8.84 4.17
C LEU A 402 -19.39 -8.39 4.96
N PHE A 403 -18.81 -7.23 4.62
CA PHE A 403 -17.62 -6.70 5.30
C PHE A 403 -17.89 -6.21 6.73
N VAL A 404 -19.15 -6.01 7.10
CA VAL A 404 -19.58 -5.71 8.47
C VAL A 404 -19.62 -6.98 9.33
N ASN A 405 -19.91 -8.12 8.71
CA ASN A 405 -20.13 -9.39 9.40
C ASN A 405 -18.97 -10.37 9.31
N TYR A 406 -18.06 -10.22 8.34
CA TYR A 406 -17.00 -11.17 8.07
C TYR A 406 -15.61 -10.53 8.06
N PRO A 407 -14.57 -11.22 8.59
CA PRO A 407 -14.65 -12.44 9.42
C PRO A 407 -15.51 -12.24 10.68
N LYS A 408 -16.28 -13.25 11.10
CA LYS A 408 -17.22 -13.15 12.25
C LYS A 408 -16.56 -12.69 13.55
N SER A 409 -15.30 -13.07 13.75
CA SER A 409 -14.54 -12.71 14.95
C SER A 409 -13.94 -11.30 14.90
N ASP A 410 -13.66 -10.80 13.70
CA ASP A 410 -12.94 -9.54 13.49
C ASP A 410 -13.26 -8.99 12.09
N PRO A 411 -14.41 -8.32 11.92
CA PRO A 411 -14.92 -7.95 10.59
C PRO A 411 -14.01 -7.00 9.81
N VAL A 412 -14.11 -7.03 8.48
CA VAL A 412 -13.33 -6.17 7.58
C VAL A 412 -13.51 -4.69 7.92
N LEU A 413 -14.74 -4.23 8.20
CA LEU A 413 -14.99 -2.85 8.64
C LEU A 413 -14.17 -2.48 9.87
N ALA A 414 -14.21 -3.32 10.90
CA ALA A 414 -13.47 -3.08 12.14
C ALA A 414 -11.95 -3.04 11.88
N LYS A 415 -11.44 -3.93 11.02
CA LYS A 415 -10.02 -3.98 10.65
C LYS A 415 -9.58 -2.76 9.85
N ILE A 416 -10.36 -2.30 8.87
CA ILE A 416 -10.07 -1.10 8.08
C ILE A 416 -10.07 0.13 8.97
N ASN A 417 -11.06 0.24 9.87
CA ASN A 417 -11.15 1.35 10.82
C ASN A 417 -9.92 1.49 11.73
N ARG A 418 -9.17 0.41 11.99
CA ARG A 418 -7.93 0.47 12.79
C ARG A 418 -6.83 1.34 12.18
N PHE A 419 -6.91 1.65 10.88
CA PHE A 419 -5.82 2.36 10.22
C PHE A 419 -6.26 3.53 9.33
N ILE A 420 -7.55 3.65 8.97
CA ILE A 420 -8.05 4.82 8.23
C ILE A 420 -8.47 5.98 9.14
N TYR A 421 -8.76 5.69 10.43
CA TYR A 421 -9.25 6.67 11.38
C TYR A 421 -8.42 7.96 11.50
N PRO A 422 -7.07 7.97 11.33
CA PRO A 422 -6.30 9.22 11.45
C PRO A 422 -6.71 10.28 10.41
N ILE A 423 -7.13 9.88 9.21
CA ILE A 423 -7.58 10.79 8.14
C ILE A 423 -8.89 11.47 8.56
N TYR A 424 -9.81 10.68 9.12
CA TYR A 424 -11.20 11.08 9.30
C TYR A 424 -11.53 11.65 10.68
N TYR A 425 -10.93 11.10 11.74
CA TYR A 425 -11.11 11.61 13.12
C TYR A 425 -10.04 12.62 13.50
N GLY A 426 -8.92 12.67 12.77
CA GLY A 426 -7.88 13.66 12.99
C GLY A 426 -8.31 15.07 12.59
N GLU A 427 -9.36 15.18 11.75
CA GLU A 427 -9.98 16.42 11.27
C GLU A 427 -8.93 17.51 10.93
N ASP A 428 -9.16 18.75 11.35
CA ASP A 428 -8.29 19.89 11.07
C ASP A 428 -6.83 19.67 11.48
N ALA A 429 -6.57 18.90 12.54
CA ALA A 429 -5.22 18.71 13.04
C ALA A 429 -4.38 17.83 12.10
N PHE A 430 -4.97 16.77 11.54
CA PHE A 430 -4.29 15.94 10.53
C PHE A 430 -3.98 16.76 9.29
N TRP A 431 -4.99 17.47 8.77
CA TRP A 431 -4.85 18.23 7.53
C TRP A 431 -3.95 19.45 7.67
N ALA A 432 -3.94 20.12 8.83
CA ALA A 432 -3.02 21.22 9.11
C ALA A 432 -1.57 20.76 9.15
N LEU A 433 -1.29 19.59 9.74
CA LEU A 433 0.05 19.01 9.73
C LEU A 433 0.49 18.71 8.30
N VAL A 434 -0.35 18.04 7.52
CA VAL A 434 0.01 17.67 6.14
C VAL A 434 0.24 18.87 5.24
N ARG A 435 -0.54 19.95 5.38
CA ARG A 435 -0.33 21.20 4.63
C ARG A 435 0.96 21.93 5.02
N CYS A 436 1.46 21.72 6.23
CA CYS A 436 2.66 22.37 6.75
C CYS A 436 3.95 21.55 6.54
N LEU A 437 3.87 20.33 5.99
CA LEU A 437 5.04 19.52 5.68
C LEU A 437 5.81 20.17 4.52
N LYS A 438 7.02 20.62 4.81
CA LYS A 438 7.98 21.14 3.83
C LYS A 438 8.97 20.06 3.43
#